data_AF-A0A7V8FIF1-F1
#
_entry.id   AF-A0A7V8FIF1-F1
#
_cell.length_a   1.000
_cell.length_b   1.000
_cell.length_c   1.000
_cell.angle_alpha   90.00
_cell.angle_beta   90.00
_cell.angle_gamma   90.00
#
_symmetry.space_group_name_H-M   'P 1'
#
loop_
_entity.id
_entity.type
_entity.pdbx_description
1 polymer ?
#
loop_
_entity_poly.entity_id
_entity_poly.type
_entity_poly.pdbx_seq_one_letter_code
_entity_poly.pdbx_strand_id
1 'polypeptide(L)'
;MIDRIHAQAAAEVVEAVKAGVISISAAATVADLPEEEQRAAAAGGKDELKQAAKRVRESKRKPRASKPEAAEMDFEEPSEDEAASRDAEMMAALEQLGEDAPALRRRVAALTRENDTLRAQLAALRRQLEAQ
;
A
#
# COMPACT_ATOMS: atom_id res chain seq x y z
N MET A 1 14.02 0.19 -12.48
CA MET A 1 12.71 -0.50 -12.68
C MET A 1 11.67 0.40 -13.33
N ILE A 2 11.87 1.73 -13.32
CA ILE A 2 11.05 2.74 -14.03
C ILE A 2 11.22 2.63 -15.57
N ASP A 3 12.34 2.04 -16.04
CA ASP A 3 12.65 1.90 -17.47
C ASP A 3 11.77 0.88 -18.22
N ARG A 4 11.04 0.00 -17.51
CA ARG A 4 10.14 -0.97 -18.15
C ARG A 4 8.76 -0.41 -18.50
N ILE A 5 8.37 0.71 -17.89
CA ILE A 5 7.02 1.27 -18.06
C ILE A 5 6.92 2.07 -19.36
N HIS A 6 8.03 2.70 -19.77
CA HIS A 6 8.06 3.57 -20.94
C HIS A 6 8.23 2.82 -22.28
N ALA A 7 8.69 1.56 -22.29
CA ALA A 7 9.05 0.87 -23.52
C ALA A 7 7.98 -0.10 -24.07
N GLN A 8 6.92 -0.39 -23.31
CA GLN A 8 5.93 -1.44 -23.66
C GLN A 8 4.46 -1.00 -23.57
N ALA A 9 4.19 0.24 -23.16
CA ALA A 9 2.83 0.77 -23.10
C ALA A 9 2.48 1.58 -24.35
N ALA A 10 1.22 1.53 -24.78
CA ALA A 10 0.70 2.36 -25.86
C ALA A 10 0.90 3.86 -25.54
N ALA A 11 1.20 4.66 -26.56
CA ALA A 11 1.53 6.09 -26.39
C ALA A 11 0.44 6.85 -25.63
N GLU A 12 -0.82 6.47 -25.83
CA GLU A 12 -1.99 7.04 -25.20
C GLU A 12 -2.04 6.76 -23.68
N VAL A 13 -1.56 5.60 -23.22
CA VAL A 13 -1.44 5.26 -21.79
C VAL A 13 -0.31 6.06 -21.15
N VAL A 14 0.79 6.28 -21.86
CA VAL A 14 1.91 7.10 -21.39
C VAL A 14 1.51 8.57 -21.25
N GLU A 15 0.72 9.10 -22.18
CA GLU A 15 0.14 10.45 -22.06
C GLU A 15 -0.82 10.55 -20.88
N ALA A 16 -1.65 9.51 -20.61
CA ALA A 16 -2.50 9.47 -19.44
C ALA A 16 -1.71 9.48 -18.12
N VAL A 17 -0.53 8.83 -18.07
CA VAL A 17 0.38 8.89 -16.92
C VAL A 17 0.98 10.30 -16.76
N LYS A 18 1.44 10.92 -17.86
CA LYS A 18 2.00 12.29 -17.84
C LYS A 18 0.95 13.33 -17.42
N ALA A 19 -0.29 13.14 -17.82
CA ALA A 19 -1.43 13.97 -17.44
C ALA A 19 -1.94 13.69 -16.00
N GLY A 20 -1.36 12.71 -15.29
CA GLY A 20 -1.77 12.33 -13.93
C GLY A 20 -3.15 11.66 -13.86
N VAL A 21 -3.66 11.15 -14.98
CA VAL A 21 -4.98 10.50 -15.08
C VAL A 21 -4.96 9.10 -14.43
N ILE A 22 -3.82 8.41 -14.53
CA ILE A 22 -3.60 7.07 -13.97
C ILE A 22 -2.22 6.99 -13.30
N SER A 23 -2.13 6.28 -12.18
CA SER A 23 -0.87 6.11 -11.45
C SER A 23 0.10 5.18 -12.18
N ILE A 24 1.39 5.34 -11.90
CA ILE A 24 2.48 4.60 -12.55
C ILE A 24 2.31 3.08 -12.37
N SER A 25 1.82 2.65 -11.21
CA SER A 25 1.58 1.23 -10.89
C SER A 25 0.38 0.65 -11.62
N ALA A 26 -0.68 1.43 -11.80
CA ALA A 26 -1.85 1.05 -12.59
C ALA A 26 -1.49 1.01 -14.09
N ALA A 27 -0.75 1.99 -14.58
CA ALA A 27 -0.24 2.01 -15.95
C ALA A 27 0.69 0.82 -16.26
N ALA A 28 1.55 0.43 -15.32
CA ALA A 28 2.38 -0.77 -15.45
C ALA A 28 1.55 -2.05 -15.58
N THR A 29 0.40 -2.12 -14.91
CA THR A 29 -0.51 -3.27 -15.02
C THR A 29 -1.24 -3.24 -16.37
N VAL A 30 -1.64 -2.06 -16.84
CA VAL A 30 -2.27 -1.90 -18.17
C VAL A 30 -1.27 -2.20 -19.30
N ALA A 31 0.01 -1.90 -19.12
CA ALA A 31 1.07 -2.20 -20.08
C ALA A 31 1.28 -3.71 -20.32
N ASP A 32 0.77 -4.58 -19.43
CA ASP A 32 0.79 -6.04 -19.60
C ASP A 32 -0.32 -6.54 -20.57
N LEU A 33 -1.28 -5.70 -20.97
CA LEU A 33 -2.34 -6.02 -21.94
C LEU A 33 -1.86 -5.86 -23.39
N PRO A 34 -2.53 -6.48 -24.37
CA PRO A 34 -2.34 -6.17 -25.78
C PRO A 34 -2.56 -4.68 -26.08
N GLU A 35 -1.78 -4.11 -27.01
CA GLU A 35 -1.85 -2.67 -27.36
C GLU A 35 -3.25 -2.20 -27.78
N GLU A 36 -4.05 -3.07 -28.41
CA GLU A 36 -5.41 -2.75 -28.81
C GLU A 36 -6.32 -2.48 -27.60
N GLU A 37 -6.19 -3.27 -26.53
CA GLU A 37 -6.94 -3.09 -25.30
C GLU A 37 -6.43 -1.90 -24.49
N GLN A 38 -5.12 -1.63 -24.53
CA GLN A 38 -4.54 -0.43 -23.94
C GLN A 38 -5.11 0.86 -24.58
N ARG A 39 -5.20 0.88 -25.92
CA ARG A 39 -5.80 2.00 -26.67
C ARG A 39 -7.30 2.15 -26.39
N ALA A 40 -8.04 1.05 -26.32
CA ALA A 40 -9.46 1.08 -25.97
C ALA A 40 -9.69 1.63 -24.56
N ALA A 41 -8.89 1.18 -23.58
CA ALA A 41 -8.96 1.68 -22.21
C ALA A 41 -8.59 3.17 -22.14
N ALA A 42 -7.56 3.60 -22.87
CA ALA A 42 -7.16 5.01 -22.93
C ALA A 42 -8.24 5.90 -23.60
N ALA A 43 -8.89 5.41 -24.66
CA ALA A 43 -10.00 6.11 -25.31
C ALA A 43 -11.23 6.22 -24.40
N GLY A 44 -11.45 5.25 -23.51
CA GLY A 44 -12.49 5.26 -22.49
C GLY A 44 -12.23 6.20 -21.31
N GLY A 45 -11.04 6.81 -21.22
CA GLY A 45 -10.69 7.79 -20.19
C GLY A 45 -10.29 7.19 -18.85
N LYS A 46 -10.35 8.02 -17.78
CA LYS A 46 -9.78 7.72 -16.45
C LYS A 46 -10.32 6.43 -15.83
N ASP A 47 -11.64 6.27 -15.84
CA ASP A 47 -12.30 5.17 -15.14
C ASP A 47 -12.10 3.84 -15.88
N GLU A 48 -12.08 3.87 -17.21
CA GLU A 48 -11.80 2.69 -18.04
C GLU A 48 -10.35 2.22 -17.92
N LEU A 49 -9.39 3.15 -17.86
CA LEU A 49 -7.98 2.83 -17.56
C LEU A 49 -7.81 2.16 -16.19
N LYS A 50 -8.50 2.67 -15.16
CA LYS A 50 -8.48 2.07 -13.82
C LYS A 50 -9.12 0.69 -13.79
N GLN A 51 -10.27 0.52 -14.45
CA GLN A 51 -10.96 -0.76 -14.52
C GLN A 51 -10.19 -1.80 -15.32
N ALA A 52 -9.55 -1.40 -16.42
CA ALA A 52 -8.66 -2.26 -17.19
C ALA A 52 -7.49 -2.75 -16.31
N ALA A 53 -6.85 -1.86 -15.55
CA ALA A 53 -5.80 -2.24 -14.60
C ALA A 53 -6.31 -3.25 -13.55
N LYS A 54 -7.50 -3.02 -12.98
CA LYS A 54 -8.12 -3.92 -12.01
C LYS A 54 -8.41 -5.30 -12.62
N ARG A 55 -9.01 -5.35 -13.81
CA ARG A 55 -9.31 -6.59 -14.54
C ARG A 55 -8.04 -7.41 -14.80
N VAL A 56 -6.94 -6.79 -15.21
CA VAL A 56 -5.67 -7.50 -15.43
C VAL A 56 -5.12 -8.12 -14.15
N ARG A 57 -5.18 -7.39 -13.03
CA ARG A 57 -4.74 -7.92 -11.72
C ARG A 57 -5.59 -9.13 -11.32
N GLU A 58 -6.90 -9.03 -11.48
CA GLU A 58 -7.83 -10.12 -11.17
C GLU A 58 -7.61 -11.33 -12.09
N SER A 59 -7.40 -11.12 -13.39
CA SER A 59 -7.10 -12.19 -14.36
C SER A 59 -5.76 -12.88 -14.10
N LYS A 60 -4.73 -12.14 -13.64
CA LYS A 60 -3.47 -12.75 -13.18
C LYS A 60 -3.63 -13.55 -11.88
N ARG A 61 -4.62 -13.23 -11.05
CA ARG A 61 -4.85 -13.84 -9.71
C ARG A 61 -5.69 -15.12 -9.75
N LYS A 62 -6.33 -15.49 -10.87
CA LYS A 62 -7.29 -16.62 -10.92
C LYS A 62 -7.09 -17.53 -12.16
N PRO A 63 -6.77 -18.85 -12.05
CA PRO A 63 -6.17 -19.62 -10.96
C PRO A 63 -4.87 -20.35 -11.40
N ARG A 64 -3.75 -20.16 -10.69
CA ARG A 64 -2.67 -21.18 -10.70
C ARG A 64 -2.98 -22.18 -9.59
N ALA A 65 -3.32 -23.40 -10.02
CA ALA A 65 -3.69 -24.50 -9.14
C ALA A 65 -2.59 -24.84 -8.13
N SER A 66 -3.05 -25.17 -6.91
CA SER A 66 -2.39 -26.00 -5.88
C SER A 66 -1.07 -25.50 -5.26
N LYS A 67 -1.20 -24.81 -4.13
CA LYS A 67 -0.43 -25.12 -2.91
C LYS A 67 -1.24 -24.67 -1.67
N PRO A 68 -1.40 -25.51 -0.62
CA PRO A 68 -2.14 -25.11 0.56
C PRO A 68 -1.19 -24.36 1.48
N GLU A 69 -1.24 -23.03 1.51
CA GLU A 69 -0.53 -22.27 2.52
C GLU A 69 -1.16 -20.90 2.72
N ALA A 70 -1.44 -20.63 4.00
CA ALA A 70 -1.99 -19.43 4.59
C ALA A 70 -3.42 -19.05 4.13
N ALA A 71 -4.31 -18.90 5.10
CA ALA A 71 -5.38 -17.94 4.98
C ALA A 71 -4.73 -16.56 4.74
N GLU A 72 -4.49 -16.24 3.47
CA GLU A 72 -4.19 -14.88 3.03
C GLU A 72 -5.45 -14.08 3.37
N MET A 73 -5.40 -13.38 4.51
CA MET A 73 -6.38 -12.35 4.82
C MET A 73 -6.42 -11.44 3.60
N ASP A 74 -7.59 -11.38 2.97
CA ASP A 74 -7.86 -10.56 1.81
C ASP A 74 -7.76 -9.09 2.21
N PHE A 75 -6.55 -8.54 2.19
CA PHE A 75 -6.34 -7.11 2.18
C PHE A 75 -6.55 -6.67 0.73
N GLU A 76 -7.80 -6.37 0.38
CA GLU A 76 -8.06 -5.44 -0.72
C GLU A 76 -7.25 -4.18 -0.41
N GLU A 77 -6.22 -3.91 -1.22
CA GLU A 77 -5.50 -2.63 -1.11
C GLU A 77 -6.53 -1.52 -1.31
N PRO A 78 -6.71 -0.63 -0.31
CA PRO A 78 -7.65 0.46 -0.44
C PRO A 78 -7.29 1.28 -1.68
N SER A 79 -8.31 1.74 -2.41
CA SER A 79 -8.09 2.67 -3.51
C SER A 79 -7.41 3.94 -2.98
N GLU A 80 -6.72 4.68 -3.84
CA GLU A 80 -6.06 5.93 -3.44
C GLU A 80 -7.05 6.93 -2.81
N ASP A 81 -8.32 6.93 -3.27
CA ASP A 81 -9.39 7.77 -2.72
C ASP A 81 -9.85 7.28 -1.33
N GLU A 82 -9.93 5.97 -1.11
CA GLU A 82 -10.23 5.37 0.19
C GLU A 82 -9.09 5.57 1.20
N ALA A 83 -7.83 5.48 0.73
CA ALA A 83 -6.66 5.77 1.53
C ALA A 83 -6.62 7.25 1.95
N ALA A 84 -6.89 8.17 1.02
CA ALA A 84 -6.94 9.60 1.31
C ALA A 84 -8.06 9.96 2.31
N SER A 85 -9.24 9.35 2.18
CA SER A 85 -10.34 9.52 3.15
C SER A 85 -9.94 9.01 4.53
N ARG A 86 -9.34 7.82 4.62
CA ARG A 86 -8.86 7.26 5.90
C ARG A 86 -7.79 8.12 6.54
N ASP A 87 -6.87 8.66 5.75
CA ASP A 87 -5.83 9.57 6.25
C ASP A 87 -6.43 10.88 6.78
N ALA A 88 -7.44 11.42 6.10
CA ALA A 88 -8.16 12.61 6.56
C ALA A 88 -8.93 12.36 7.87
N GLU A 89 -9.61 11.22 7.98
CA GLU A 89 -10.31 10.79 9.20
C GLU A 89 -9.32 10.60 10.37
N MET A 90 -8.17 9.97 10.11
CA MET A 90 -7.11 9.78 11.09
C MET A 90 -6.57 11.13 11.60
N MET A 91 -6.31 12.08 10.69
CA MET A 91 -5.83 13.41 11.06
C MET A 91 -6.86 14.18 11.90
N ALA A 92 -8.15 14.09 11.56
CA ALA A 92 -9.23 14.70 12.34
C ALA A 92 -9.35 14.08 13.75
N ALA A 93 -9.19 12.77 13.88
CA ALA A 93 -9.20 12.08 15.17
C ALA A 93 -8.01 12.48 16.05
N LEU A 94 -6.82 12.59 15.45
CA LEU A 94 -5.61 13.07 16.12
C LEU A 94 -5.77 14.51 16.62
N GLU A 95 -6.36 15.38 15.81
CA GLU A 95 -6.65 16.77 16.20
C GLU A 95 -7.65 16.85 17.37
N GLN A 96 -8.72 16.04 17.35
CA GLN A 96 -9.67 15.95 18.46
C GLN A 96 -9.03 15.47 19.77
N LEU A 97 -8.05 14.58 19.68
CA LEU A 97 -7.29 14.08 20.83
C LEU A 97 -6.20 15.06 21.29
N GLY A 98 -6.00 16.18 20.57
CA GLY A 98 -4.89 17.11 20.81
C GLY A 98 -3.52 16.45 20.61
N GLU A 99 -3.47 15.33 19.89
CA GLU A 99 -2.28 14.55 19.65
C GLU A 99 -1.71 14.90 18.28
N ASP A 100 -0.68 15.74 18.25
CA ASP A 100 0.05 16.04 17.03
C ASP A 100 1.25 15.09 16.83
N ALA A 101 1.78 15.03 15.61
CA ALA A 101 2.93 14.17 15.31
C ALA A 101 4.14 14.42 16.25
N PRO A 102 4.48 15.67 16.64
CA PRO A 102 5.44 15.94 17.71
C PRO A 102 5.10 15.31 19.06
N ALA A 103 3.84 15.40 19.54
CA ALA A 103 3.41 14.78 20.79
C ALA A 103 3.51 13.27 20.75
N LEU A 104 3.06 12.62 19.66
CA LEU A 104 3.23 11.17 19.49
C LEU A 104 4.70 10.77 19.54
N ARG A 105 5.59 11.50 18.84
CA ARG A 105 7.02 11.20 18.87
C ARG A 105 7.62 11.30 20.28
N ARG A 106 7.22 12.30 21.07
CA ARG A 106 7.64 12.41 22.48
C ARG A 106 7.12 11.24 23.31
N ARG A 107 5.86 10.85 23.13
CA ARG A 107 5.24 9.72 23.83
C ARG A 107 5.91 8.40 23.49
N VAL A 108 6.18 8.15 22.20
CA VAL A 108 6.94 6.98 21.74
C VAL A 108 8.31 6.94 22.40
N ALA A 109 9.07 8.04 22.38
CA ALA A 109 10.40 8.08 23.00
C ALA A 109 10.36 7.81 24.52
N ALA A 110 9.36 8.35 25.22
CA ALA A 110 9.17 8.09 26.65
C ALA A 110 8.83 6.62 26.92
N LEU A 111 7.87 6.06 26.20
CA LEU A 111 7.44 4.67 26.34
C LEU A 111 8.55 3.68 25.96
N THR A 112 9.37 3.98 24.95
CA THR A 112 10.52 3.15 24.58
C THR A 112 11.52 3.06 25.75
N ARG A 113 11.87 4.20 26.37
CA ARG A 113 12.78 4.21 27.53
C ARG A 113 12.22 3.46 28.72
N GLU A 114 10.93 3.61 29.00
CA GLU A 114 10.26 2.86 30.05
C GLU A 114 10.27 1.36 29.74
N ASN A 115 9.98 0.97 28.49
CA ASN A 115 10.01 -0.42 28.07
C ASN A 115 11.41 -1.04 28.21
N ASP A 116 12.46 -0.32 27.81
CA ASP A 116 13.84 -0.76 27.97
C ASP A 116 14.22 -0.95 29.44
N THR A 117 13.78 -0.02 30.30
CA THR A 117 13.98 -0.10 31.76
C THR A 117 13.29 -1.33 32.35
N LEU A 118 12.02 -1.55 32.00
CA LEU A 118 11.25 -2.70 32.46
C LEU A 118 11.85 -4.02 31.97
N ARG A 119 12.32 -4.08 30.72
CA ARG A 119 13.03 -5.24 30.17
C ARG A 119 14.30 -5.54 30.95
N ALA A 120 15.09 -4.52 31.29
CA ALA A 120 16.31 -4.69 32.08
C ALA A 120 16.00 -5.20 33.49
N GLN A 121 14.94 -4.68 34.14
CA GLN A 121 14.47 -5.16 35.43
C GLN A 121 14.03 -6.62 35.36
N LEU A 122 13.20 -6.98 34.39
CA LEU A 122 12.77 -8.37 34.19
C LEU A 122 13.94 -9.32 33.95
N ALA A 123 14.94 -8.90 33.17
CA ALA A 123 16.16 -9.69 32.95
C ALA A 123 17.01 -9.84 34.23
N ALA A 124 17.05 -8.83 35.10
CA ALA A 124 17.71 -8.92 36.39
C ALA A 124 16.98 -9.87 37.33
N LEU A 125 15.65 -9.75 37.45
CA LEU A 125 14.84 -10.64 38.29
C LEU A 125 14.93 -12.10 37.84
N ARG A 126 14.87 -12.37 36.53
CA ARG A 126 15.03 -13.73 35.99
C ARG A 126 16.37 -14.34 36.37
N ARG A 127 17.47 -13.59 36.25
CA ARG A 127 18.80 -14.05 36.68
C ARG A 127 18.87 -14.33 38.19
N GLN A 128 18.18 -13.55 39.03
CA GLN A 128 18.13 -13.80 40.47
C GLN A 128 17.37 -15.08 40.80
N LEU A 129 16.28 -15.37 40.10
CA LEU A 129 15.50 -16.59 40.28
C LEU A 129 16.24 -17.83 39.76
N GLU A 130 17.01 -17.71 38.68
CA GLU A 130 17.84 -18.79 38.15
C GLU A 130 19.07 -19.10 39.02
N ALA A 131 19.49 -18.15 39.86
CA ALA A 131 20.63 -18.29 40.77
C ALA A 131 20.24 -18.80 42.17
N GLN A 132 18.95 -19.02 42.45
CA GLN A 132 18.43 -19.65 43.67
C GLN A 132 18.19 -21.14 43.44
#